data_AF-A0A2V5HBI8-F1
#
_entry.id   AF-A0A2V5HBI8-F1
#
_cell.length_a   1.000
_cell.length_b   1.000
_cell.length_c   1.000
_cell.angle_alpha   90.00
_cell.angle_beta   90.00
_cell.angle_gamma   90.00
#
_symmetry.space_group_name_H-M   'P 1'
#
loop_
_entity.id
_entity.type
_entity.pdbx_description
1 polymer ?
#
loop_
_entity_poly.entity_id
_entity_poly.type
_entity_poly.pdbx_seq_one_letter_code
_entity_poly.pdbx_strand_id
1 'polypeptide(L)'
;MRIVIFSNSACVTVGFVPFFHGFIDRIDPSDFNQQLNYFKKDEFLPRAIILEYLPAAERLNCVNYSDDLFRYAVDGIKQIHKALIPHHDIYPKNLLVVSGSRIVWIDFDVAMTFQDMDILEKAY
;
A
#
# COMPACT_ATOMS: atom_id res chain seq x y z
N MET A 1 -14.51 3.38 4.32
CA MET A 1 -13.16 3.00 3.87
C MET A 1 -12.89 3.68 2.54
N ARG A 2 -11.78 4.42 2.44
CA ARG A 2 -11.31 5.04 1.19
C ARG A 2 -10.23 4.12 0.61
N ILE A 3 -10.23 3.93 -0.71
CA ILE A 3 -9.21 3.13 -1.40
C ILE A 3 -8.42 4.07 -2.31
N VAL A 4 -7.10 4.00 -2.24
CA VAL A 4 -6.20 4.72 -3.14
C VAL A 4 -5.67 3.73 -4.17
N ILE A 5 -5.92 4.01 -5.45
CA ILE A 5 -5.46 3.19 -6.56
C ILE A 5 -4.50 4.01 -7.41
N PHE A 6 -3.27 3.55 -7.52
CA PHE A 6 -2.28 4.11 -8.43
C PHE A 6 -2.50 3.48 -9.81
N SER A 7 -2.99 4.25 -10.78
CA SER A 7 -3.16 3.78 -12.17
C SER A 7 -2.10 4.42 -13.06
N ASN A 8 -1.38 3.60 -13.85
CA ASN A 8 -0.36 4.03 -14.80
C ASN A 8 0.70 5.00 -14.22
N SER A 9 1.04 4.88 -12.93
CA SER A 9 2.01 5.74 -12.27
C SER A 9 3.42 5.14 -12.30
N ALA A 10 4.43 6.01 -12.17
CA ALA A 10 5.82 5.57 -11.99
C ALA A 10 6.00 4.70 -10.74
N CYS A 11 5.17 4.91 -9.71
CA CYS A 11 5.19 4.11 -8.47
C CYS A 11 4.90 2.63 -8.74
N VAL A 12 3.93 2.35 -9.61
CA VAL A 12 3.49 1.00 -9.96
C VAL A 12 4.51 0.30 -10.86
N THR A 13 5.00 1.01 -11.88
CA THR A 13 5.97 0.44 -12.84
C THR A 13 7.33 0.11 -12.20
N VAL A 14 7.78 0.91 -11.22
CA VAL A 14 9.00 0.66 -10.45
C VAL A 14 8.75 -0.30 -9.28
N GLY A 15 7.48 -0.57 -8.94
CA GLY A 15 7.10 -1.53 -7.91
C GLY A 15 7.26 -1.04 -6.48
N PHE A 16 7.06 0.27 -6.24
CA PHE A 16 7.04 0.87 -4.90
C PHE A 16 5.72 0.69 -4.16
N VAL A 17 4.64 0.36 -4.88
CA VAL A 17 3.33 0.02 -4.33
C VAL A 17 2.86 -1.29 -4.98
N PRO A 18 2.00 -2.10 -4.32
CA PRO A 18 1.49 -3.33 -4.91
C PRO A 18 0.68 -3.05 -6.18
N PHE A 19 0.78 -3.94 -7.18
CA PHE A 19 -0.17 -3.91 -8.29
C PHE A 19 -1.61 -4.14 -7.80
N PHE A 20 -2.53 -3.33 -8.30
CA PHE A 20 -3.96 -3.52 -8.08
C PHE A 20 -4.54 -4.42 -9.18
N HIS A 21 -5.10 -5.56 -8.79
CA HIS A 21 -5.72 -6.51 -9.74
C HIS A 21 -7.23 -6.29 -9.90
N GLY A 22 -7.89 -5.71 -8.90
CA GLY A 22 -9.33 -5.49 -8.92
C GLY A 22 -9.93 -5.41 -7.52
N PHE A 23 -11.25 -5.39 -7.46
CA PHE A 23 -12.00 -5.41 -6.20
C PHE A 23 -13.15 -6.40 -6.30
N ILE A 24 -13.56 -6.94 -5.15
CA ILE A 24 -14.76 -7.75 -5.02
C ILE A 24 -15.77 -6.93 -4.22
N ASP A 25 -16.93 -6.71 -4.82
CA ASP A 25 -18.06 -6.10 -4.15
C ASP A 25 -18.90 -7.19 -3.50
N ARG A 26 -19.25 -7.02 -2.22
CA ARG A 26 -20.15 -7.91 -1.48
C ARG A 26 -19.69 -9.38 -1.50
N ILE A 27 -18.55 -9.64 -0.87
CA ILE A 27 -18.06 -11.00 -0.64
C ILE A 27 -19.04 -11.73 0.28
N ASP A 28 -19.46 -12.94 -0.10
CA ASP A 28 -20.10 -13.86 0.84
C ASP A 28 -19.01 -14.47 1.75
N PRO A 29 -19.02 -14.20 3.06
CA PRO A 29 -18.02 -14.76 3.97
C PRO A 29 -18.05 -16.29 4.03
N SER A 30 -19.13 -16.93 3.58
CA SER A 30 -19.29 -18.38 3.52
C SER A 30 -18.42 -19.02 2.44
N ASP A 31 -18.05 -18.28 1.39
CA ASP A 31 -17.16 -18.74 0.32
C ASP A 31 -15.69 -18.86 0.78
N PHE A 32 -15.33 -18.23 1.91
CA PHE A 32 -13.95 -18.08 2.38
C PHE A 32 -13.71 -18.74 3.74
N ASN A 33 -13.93 -20.07 3.80
CA ASN A 33 -13.63 -20.96 4.92
C ASN A 33 -13.84 -20.30 6.30
N GLN A 34 -12.83 -20.34 7.18
CA GLN A 34 -12.91 -19.77 8.52
C GLN A 34 -12.40 -18.32 8.59
N GLN A 35 -11.71 -17.85 7.55
CA GLN A 35 -10.96 -16.59 7.56
C GLN A 35 -11.86 -15.37 7.66
N LEU A 36 -13.05 -15.43 7.06
CA LEU A 36 -14.02 -14.33 7.06
C LEU A 36 -15.19 -14.56 8.03
N ASN A 37 -15.10 -15.54 8.93
CA ASN A 37 -16.20 -15.88 9.85
C ASN A 37 -16.71 -14.69 10.69
N TYR A 38 -15.84 -13.74 11.02
CA TYR A 38 -16.20 -12.55 11.79
C TYR A 38 -17.22 -11.66 11.07
N PHE A 39 -17.25 -11.68 9.72
CA PHE A 39 -18.16 -10.87 8.91
C PHE A 39 -19.52 -11.55 8.66
N LYS A 40 -19.72 -12.81 9.07
CA LYS A 40 -20.97 -13.57 8.79
C LYS A 40 -22.22 -12.97 9.42
N LYS A 41 -22.06 -12.15 10.46
CA LYS A 41 -23.16 -11.51 11.19
C LYS A 41 -23.29 -10.03 10.89
N ASP A 42 -22.46 -9.51 9.98
CA ASP A 42 -22.50 -8.10 9.63
C ASP A 42 -23.76 -7.80 8.79
N GLU A 43 -24.35 -6.64 9.03
CA GLU A 43 -25.51 -6.16 8.26
C GLU A 43 -25.19 -6.00 6.77
N PHE A 44 -23.96 -5.61 6.46
CA PHE A 44 -23.48 -5.41 5.10
C PHE A 44 -22.34 -6.36 4.77
N LEU A 45 -22.42 -7.00 3.60
CA LEU A 45 -21.36 -7.87 3.11
C LEU A 45 -20.06 -7.09 2.87
N PRO A 46 -18.89 -7.65 3.25
CA PRO A 46 -17.62 -6.96 3.11
C PRO A 46 -17.25 -6.72 1.65
N ARG A 47 -16.44 -5.68 1.43
CA ARG A 47 -15.79 -5.40 0.15
C ARG A 47 -14.30 -5.69 0.31
N ALA A 48 -13.65 -6.19 -0.72
CA ALA A 48 -12.20 -6.37 -0.70
C ALA A 48 -11.54 -5.82 -1.96
N ILE A 49 -10.25 -5.52 -1.82
CA ILE A 49 -9.35 -5.26 -2.94
C ILE A 49 -8.41 -6.45 -3.11
N ILE A 50 -8.05 -6.73 -4.36
CA ILE A 50 -7.10 -7.77 -4.73
C ILE A 50 -5.82 -7.08 -5.16
N LEU A 51 -4.73 -7.40 -4.47
CA LEU A 51 -3.41 -6.82 -4.67
C LEU A 51 -2.39 -7.87 -5.09
N GLU A 52 -1.26 -7.41 -5.62
CA GLU A 52 -0.08 -8.22 -5.91
C GLU A 52 0.29 -9.09 -4.71
N TYR A 53 0.50 -10.38 -4.98
CA TYR A 53 1.10 -11.28 -3.99
C TYR A 53 2.60 -11.05 -3.94
N LEU A 54 3.12 -10.67 -2.76
CA LEU A 54 4.54 -10.41 -2.54
C LEU A 54 5.18 -11.60 -1.82
N PRO A 55 5.90 -12.49 -2.53
CA PRO A 55 6.51 -13.66 -1.90
C PRO A 55 7.66 -13.25 -0.98
N ALA A 56 7.77 -13.93 0.17
CA ALA A 56 8.78 -13.65 1.19
C ALA A 56 8.84 -12.17 1.60
N ALA A 57 7.66 -11.53 1.68
CA ALA A 57 7.53 -10.18 2.17
C ALA A 57 7.54 -10.16 3.70
N GLU A 58 8.40 -9.33 4.28
CA GLU A 58 8.50 -9.12 5.72
C GLU A 58 8.37 -7.63 6.03
N ARG A 59 7.80 -7.29 7.19
CA ARG A 59 7.80 -5.89 7.64
C ARG A 59 9.23 -5.44 7.90
N LEU A 60 9.55 -4.23 7.46
CA LEU A 60 10.82 -3.59 7.76
C LEU A 60 10.98 -3.45 9.28
N ASN A 61 12.15 -3.83 9.78
CA ASN A 61 12.50 -3.78 11.20
C ASN A 61 14.02 -3.57 11.37
N CYS A 62 14.47 -3.47 12.62
CA CYS A 62 15.87 -3.17 12.92
C CYS A 62 16.87 -4.28 12.53
N VAL A 63 16.41 -5.47 12.14
CA VAL A 63 17.25 -6.62 11.77
C VAL A 63 17.39 -6.73 10.24
N ASN A 64 16.30 -6.52 9.49
CA ASN A 64 16.30 -6.62 8.03
C ASN A 64 16.52 -5.28 7.30
N TYR A 65 16.84 -4.22 8.04
CA TYR A 65 17.19 -2.90 7.51
C TYR A 65 18.58 -2.88 6.88
N SER A 66 18.73 -2.09 5.82
CA SER A 66 20.03 -1.67 5.25
C SER A 66 19.93 -0.26 4.66
N ASP A 67 21.06 0.40 4.47
CA ASP A 67 21.10 1.75 3.88
C ASP A 67 20.53 1.76 2.45
N ASP A 68 20.73 0.69 1.67
CA ASP A 68 20.15 0.59 0.33
C ASP A 68 18.63 0.48 0.36
N LEU A 69 18.07 -0.31 1.28
CA LEU A 69 16.63 -0.39 1.47
C LEU A 69 16.06 0.95 1.96
N PHE A 70 16.79 1.68 2.79
CA PHE A 70 16.39 3.01 3.22
C PHE A 70 16.31 4.00 2.05
N ARG A 71 17.34 4.05 1.20
CA ARG A 71 17.32 4.88 -0.02
C ARG A 71 16.15 4.49 -0.92
N TYR A 72 15.90 3.19 -1.08
CA TYR A 72 14.77 2.68 -1.86
C TYR A 72 13.42 3.13 -1.27
N ALA A 73 13.26 3.10 0.06
CA ALA A 73 12.07 3.61 0.73
C ALA A 73 11.87 5.11 0.48
N VAL A 74 12.93 5.91 0.62
CA VAL A 74 12.91 7.37 0.38
C VAL A 74 12.55 7.68 -1.07
N ASP A 75 13.10 6.95 -2.04
CA ASP A 75 12.74 7.12 -3.44
C ASP A 75 11.27 6.75 -3.69
N GLY A 76 10.78 5.69 -3.04
CA GLY A 76 9.38 5.30 -3.10
C GLY A 76 8.42 6.37 -2.60
N ILE A 77 8.68 6.96 -1.42
CA ILE A 77 7.79 7.99 -0.87
C ILE A 77 7.81 9.27 -1.72
N LYS A 78 8.96 9.64 -2.30
CA LYS A 78 9.06 10.75 -3.25
C LYS A 78 8.20 10.53 -4.49
N GLN A 79 8.18 9.30 -5.03
CA GLN A 79 7.35 8.98 -6.18
C GLN A 79 5.87 8.99 -5.83
N ILE A 80 5.50 8.50 -4.64
CA ILE A 80 4.14 8.54 -4.11
C ILE A 80 3.66 10.00 -3.96
N HIS A 81 4.50 10.89 -3.40
CA HIS A 81 4.18 12.32 -3.29
C HIS A 81 4.05 13.00 -4.67
N LYS A 82 4.91 12.68 -5.64
CA LYS A 82 4.77 13.18 -7.02
C LYS A 82 3.47 12.74 -7.70
N ALA A 83 2.86 11.65 -7.23
CA ALA A 83 1.53 11.23 -7.67
C ALA A 83 0.39 11.96 -6.93
N LEU A 84 0.70 13.02 -6.16
CA LEU A 84 -0.23 13.83 -5.37
C LEU A 84 -0.91 13.03 -4.25
N ILE A 85 -0.21 12.04 -3.70
CA ILE A 85 -0.75 11.13 -2.69
C ILE A 85 0.20 11.12 -1.49
N PRO A 86 0.06 12.03 -0.51
CA PRO A 86 0.80 11.90 0.73
C PRO A 86 0.24 10.73 1.54
N HIS A 87 1.13 9.89 2.06
CA HIS A 87 0.74 8.65 2.72
C HIS A 87 0.24 8.85 4.17
N HIS A 88 0.76 9.86 4.89
CA HIS A 88 0.44 10.18 6.30
C HIS A 88 0.76 9.14 7.38
N ASP A 89 1.12 7.90 7.03
CA ASP A 89 1.54 6.85 7.96
C ASP A 89 2.83 6.17 7.47
N ILE A 90 3.95 6.89 7.61
CA ILE A 90 5.26 6.48 7.06
C ILE A 90 6.08 5.60 8.01
N TYR A 91 5.44 4.95 8.98
CA TYR A 91 6.14 4.11 9.94
C TYR A 91 6.57 2.76 9.31
N PRO A 92 7.66 2.12 9.80
CA PRO A 92 8.17 0.86 9.24
C PRO A 92 7.15 -0.29 9.14
N LYS A 93 6.07 -0.27 9.93
CA LYS A 93 4.97 -1.24 9.83
C LYS A 93 4.30 -1.28 8.44
N ASN A 94 4.39 -0.17 7.70
CA ASN A 94 3.79 0.03 6.38
C ASN A 94 4.81 -0.13 5.24
N LEU A 95 6.01 -0.64 5.57
CA LEU A 95 7.09 -0.94 4.64
C LEU A 95 7.31 -2.45 4.61
N LEU A 96 7.13 -3.06 3.44
CA LEU A 96 7.45 -4.46 3.22
C LEU A 96 8.77 -4.60 2.48
N VAL A 97 9.70 -5.34 3.07
CA VAL A 97 10.91 -5.83 2.41
C VAL A 97 10.55 -7.11 1.68
N VAL A 98 10.66 -7.09 0.34
CA VAL A 98 10.35 -8.23 -0.52
C VAL A 98 11.64 -8.86 -1.00
N SER A 99 11.85 -10.14 -0.68
CA SER A 99 13.04 -10.90 -1.06
C SER A 99 14.37 -10.23 -0.64
N GLY A 100 14.35 -9.39 0.41
CA GLY A 100 15.53 -8.73 0.95
C GLY A 100 16.07 -7.53 0.16
N SER A 101 15.50 -7.19 -1.00
CA SER A 101 16.11 -6.22 -1.92
C SER A 101 15.17 -5.12 -2.42
N ARG A 102 13.87 -5.21 -2.15
CA ARG A 102 12.86 -4.25 -2.62
C ARG A 102 11.98 -3.81 -1.46
N ILE A 103 11.68 -2.51 -1.38
CA ILE A 103 10.67 -1.97 -0.47
C ILE A 103 9.35 -1.72 -1.21
N VAL A 104 8.24 -2.13 -0.60
CA VAL A 104 6.88 -1.84 -1.06
C VAL A 104 6.12 -1.12 0.05
N TRP A 105 5.55 0.04 -0.27
CA TRP A 105 4.67 0.83 0.60
C TRP A 105 3.26 0.27 0.57
N ILE A 106 2.67 0.06 1.76
CA ILE A 106 1.31 -0.47 1.93
C ILE A 106 0.52 0.38 2.92
N ASP A 107 -0.78 0.12 3.02
CA ASP A 107 -1.69 0.73 4.00
C ASP A 107 -1.94 2.24 3.81
N PHE A 108 -2.68 2.57 2.74
CA PHE A 108 -3.03 3.94 2.36
C PHE A 108 -4.37 4.41 2.96
N ASP A 109 -4.82 3.85 4.08
CA ASP A 109 -6.14 4.11 4.65
C ASP A 109 -6.33 5.57 5.13
N VAL A 110 -5.25 6.19 5.60
CA VAL A 110 -5.17 7.61 6.01
C VAL A 110 -4.51 8.52 4.98
N ALA A 111 -4.21 7.99 3.79
CA ALA A 111 -3.59 8.78 2.73
C ALA A 111 -4.54 9.87 2.20
N MET A 112 -3.97 10.99 1.81
CA MET A 112 -4.68 12.09 1.15
C MET A 112 -4.46 12.05 -0.35
N THR A 113 -5.31 12.77 -1.10
CA THR A 113 -5.09 13.01 -2.53
C THR A 113 -5.26 14.49 -2.80
N PHE A 114 -4.32 15.09 -3.51
CA PHE A 114 -4.42 16.48 -3.95
C PHE A 114 -4.76 16.55 -5.43
N GLN A 115 -5.41 17.65 -5.84
CA GLN A 115 -5.69 17.91 -7.26
C GLN A 115 -4.46 18.47 -7.98
N ASP A 116 -3.63 19.24 -7.26
CA ASP A 116 -2.38 19.82 -7.75
C ASP A 116 -1.33 19.85 -6.61
N MET A 117 -0.04 19.92 -6.96
CA MET A 117 1.04 20.16 -5.98
C MET A 117 0.92 21.58 -5.44
N ASP A 118 0.52 21.74 -4.18
CA ASP A 118 0.53 23.05 -3.53
C ASP A 118 1.98 23.54 -3.36
N ILE A 119 2.17 24.87 -3.33
CA ILE A 119 3.50 25.51 -3.38
C ILE A 119 4.39 25.06 -2.21
N LEU A 120 3.79 24.67 -1.07
CA LEU A 120 4.50 24.23 0.13
C LEU A 120 5.17 22.86 -0.02
N GLU A 121 4.64 21.95 -0.84
CA GLU A 121 5.21 20.59 -1.02
C GLU A 121 6.37 20.55 -2.02
N LYS A 122 6.59 21.62 -2.81
CA LYS A 122 7.79 21.76 -3.66
C LYS A 122 9.08 21.93 -2.86
N ALA A 123 8.98 22.22 -1.56
CA ALA A 123 10.11 22.53 -0.68
C ALA A 123 10.67 21.30 0.07
N TYR A 124 10.05 20.11 -0.09
CA TYR A 124 10.52 18.83 0.45
C TYR A 124 11.08 17.93 -0.66
#